data_AF-A0A537MZK9-F1
#
_entry.id   AF-A0A537MZK9-F1
#
_cell.length_a   1.000
_cell.length_b   1.000
_cell.length_c   1.000
_cell.angle_alpha   90.00
_cell.angle_beta   90.00
_cell.angle_gamma   90.00
#
_symmetry.space_group_name_H-M   'P 1'
#
loop_
_entity.id
_entity.type
_entity.pdbx_description
1 polymer ?
#
loop_
_entity_poly.entity_id
_entity_poly.type
_entity_poly.pdbx_seq_one_letter_code
_entity_poly.pdbx_strand_id
1 'polypeptide(L)'
;MQYGPKSITGVRQPGPAPSFAAGAKQWTSTATRSEPKGSQNAQRNYERYLALAHAETLINNTVGAENYYQHAEHYFRSMCSEPATP
;
A
#
# COMPACT_ATOMS: atom_id res chain seq x y z
N MET A 1 -19.62 -6.75 67.64
CA MET A 1 -19.77 -7.76 66.55
C MET A 1 -19.62 -7.02 65.23
N GLN A 2 -18.63 -7.44 64.43
CA GLN A 2 -18.09 -6.74 63.26
C GLN A 2 -19.10 -6.68 62.09
N TYR A 3 -19.35 -5.48 61.55
CA TYR A 3 -19.90 -5.35 60.20
C TYR A 3 -18.74 -5.50 59.21
N GLY A 4 -18.63 -6.69 58.62
CA GLY A 4 -17.64 -6.99 57.58
C GLY A 4 -18.03 -6.40 56.22
N PRO A 5 -17.07 -5.99 55.38
CA PRO A 5 -17.34 -5.57 54.01
C PRO A 5 -17.66 -6.81 53.14
N LYS A 6 -18.82 -6.79 52.47
CA LYS A 6 -19.16 -7.77 51.42
C LYS A 6 -18.81 -7.15 50.06
N SER A 7 -17.55 -7.24 49.65
CA SER A 7 -17.15 -7.00 48.26
C SER A 7 -17.36 -8.28 47.45
N ILE A 8 -18.45 -8.32 46.70
CA ILE A 8 -18.75 -9.43 45.77
C ILE A 8 -18.10 -9.11 44.43
N THR A 9 -17.22 -10.01 44.05
CA THR A 9 -16.46 -10.12 42.81
C THR A 9 -17.36 -10.09 41.56
N GLY A 10 -16.89 -9.38 40.51
CA GLY A 10 -16.86 -9.99 39.18
C GLY A 10 -17.76 -9.42 38.08
N VAL A 11 -17.10 -8.87 37.06
CA VAL A 11 -17.45 -8.89 35.63
C VAL A 11 -18.55 -7.92 35.15
N ARG A 12 -18.12 -6.70 34.83
CA ARG A 12 -18.30 -6.08 33.49
C ARG A 12 -17.45 -4.82 33.40
N GLN A 13 -16.19 -4.99 33.03
CA GLN A 13 -15.44 -3.89 32.42
C GLN A 13 -16.07 -3.66 31.04
N PRO A 14 -16.58 -2.47 30.71
CA PRO A 14 -16.89 -2.14 29.32
C PRO A 14 -15.55 -2.17 28.57
N GLY A 15 -15.44 -3.08 27.59
CA GLY A 15 -14.25 -3.16 26.74
C GLY A 15 -13.95 -1.80 26.10
N PRO A 16 -12.67 -1.46 25.88
CA PRO A 16 -12.33 -0.22 25.21
C PRO A 16 -13.02 -0.19 23.84
N ALA A 17 -13.75 0.89 23.58
CA ALA A 17 -14.30 1.17 22.27
C ALA A 17 -13.20 1.05 21.20
N PRO A 18 -13.50 0.59 19.97
CA PRO A 18 -12.51 0.61 18.91
C PRO A 18 -12.10 2.07 18.68
N SER A 19 -10.87 2.38 19.07
CA SER A 19 -10.22 3.64 18.74
C SER A 19 -10.20 3.75 17.21
N PHE A 20 -11.07 4.57 16.63
CA PHE A 20 -11.04 4.98 15.22
C PHE A 20 -9.83 5.90 14.93
N ALA A 21 -8.67 5.57 15.46
CA ALA A 21 -7.40 6.27 15.32
C ALA A 21 -6.21 5.28 15.23
N ALA A 22 -6.45 4.04 14.79
CA ALA A 22 -5.41 3.03 14.55
C ALA A 22 -5.13 2.83 13.05
N GLY A 23 -5.02 3.94 12.29
CA GLY A 23 -4.68 3.89 10.86
C GLY A 23 -3.88 5.09 10.33
N ALA A 24 -3.51 6.05 11.19
CA ALA A 24 -2.56 7.09 10.81
C ALA A 24 -1.13 6.58 11.10
N LYS A 25 -0.33 6.47 10.02
CA LYS A 25 1.00 5.81 9.87
C LYS A 25 0.84 4.39 9.32
N GLN A 26 1.01 4.10 8.03
CA GLN A 26 2.17 4.43 7.21
C GLN A 26 1.72 4.64 5.76
N TRP A 27 1.41 5.89 5.40
CA TRP A 27 1.81 6.37 4.09
C TRP A 27 3.30 6.74 4.19
N THR A 28 4.14 5.76 4.50
CA THR A 28 5.56 5.89 4.18
C THR A 28 5.62 5.52 2.72
N SER A 29 5.50 6.51 1.86
CA SER A 29 6.09 6.43 0.53
C SER A 29 7.54 6.02 0.78
N THR A 30 7.85 4.73 0.64
CA THR A 30 9.22 4.24 0.48
C THR A 30 9.71 4.72 -0.88
N ALA A 31 9.76 6.04 -1.04
CA ALA A 31 10.52 6.76 -2.04
C ALA A 31 11.95 7.01 -1.54
N THR A 32 12.32 6.44 -0.38
CA THR A 32 13.69 6.43 0.10
C THR A 32 14.37 5.16 -0.36
N ARG A 33 15.27 5.34 -1.32
CA ARG A 33 16.28 4.41 -1.84
C ARG A 33 15.91 3.71 -3.13
N SER A 34 15.79 4.52 -4.19
CA SER A 34 16.29 4.10 -5.50
C SER A 34 17.77 3.78 -5.35
N GLU A 35 18.07 2.52 -5.03
CA GLU A 35 19.33 1.92 -5.46
C GLU A 35 19.35 1.97 -7.01
N PRO A 36 20.51 2.07 -7.66
CA PRO A 36 20.62 1.98 -9.12
C PRO A 36 20.11 0.65 -9.71
N LYS A 37 19.79 -0.35 -8.87
CA LYS A 37 19.07 -1.58 -9.25
C LYS A 37 17.55 -1.40 -9.36
N GLY A 38 17.00 -0.38 -8.72
CA GLY A 38 15.59 -0.04 -8.71
C GLY A 38 15.10 0.44 -10.09
N SER A 39 15.89 1.24 -10.80
CA SER A 39 15.57 1.70 -12.16
C SER A 39 15.51 0.55 -13.17
N GLN A 40 16.47 -0.38 -13.11
CA GLN A 40 16.48 -1.54 -13.99
C GLN A 40 15.29 -2.49 -13.72
N ASN A 41 14.88 -2.60 -12.45
CA ASN A 41 13.66 -3.33 -12.09
C ASN A 41 12.40 -2.56 -12.51
N ALA A 42 12.38 -1.23 -12.39
CA ALA A 42 11.26 -0.38 -12.81
C ALA A 42 11.04 -0.47 -14.32
N GLN A 43 12.09 -0.44 -15.14
CA GLN A 43 11.99 -0.61 -16.59
C GLN A 43 11.40 -1.98 -16.97
N ARG A 44 11.86 -3.07 -16.35
CA ARG A 44 11.30 -4.41 -16.60
C ARG A 44 9.82 -4.51 -16.22
N ASN A 45 9.43 -3.89 -15.12
CA ASN A 45 8.03 -3.86 -14.70
C ASN A 45 7.18 -3.02 -15.65
N TYR A 46 7.69 -1.86 -16.10
CA TYR A 46 7.04 -1.04 -17.12
C TYR A 46 6.72 -1.84 -18.39
N GLU A 47 7.72 -2.51 -18.97
CA GLU A 47 7.57 -3.34 -20.17
C GLU A 47 6.58 -4.48 -19.95
N ARG A 48 6.62 -5.12 -18.78
CA ARG A 48 5.68 -6.19 -18.40
C ARG A 48 4.24 -5.70 -18.36
N TYR A 49 3.99 -4.55 -17.73
CA TYR A 49 2.64 -4.00 -17.62
C TYR A 49 2.09 -3.51 -18.96
N LEU A 50 2.95 -3.00 -19.87
CA LEU A 50 2.53 -2.73 -21.24
C LEU A 50 2.08 -4.00 -21.98
N ALA A 51 2.84 -5.09 -21.87
CA ALA A 51 2.48 -6.36 -22.49
C ALA A 51 1.12 -6.88 -21.98
N LEU A 52 0.87 -6.76 -20.67
CA LEU A 52 -0.41 -7.12 -20.06
C LEU A 52 -1.55 -6.21 -20.54
N ALA A 53 -1.36 -4.89 -20.58
CA ALA A 53 -2.36 -3.95 -21.07
C ALA A 53 -2.77 -4.23 -22.53
N HIS A 54 -1.79 -4.58 -23.36
CA HIS A 54 -2.03 -4.96 -24.75
C HIS A 54 -2.82 -6.28 -24.84
N ALA A 55 -2.49 -7.28 -24.01
CA ALA A 55 -3.23 -8.54 -23.96
C ALA A 55 -4.70 -8.33 -23.54
N GLU A 56 -4.95 -7.48 -22.54
CA GLU A 56 -6.31 -7.12 -22.11
C GLU A 56 -7.08 -6.37 -23.21
N THR A 57 -6.40 -5.51 -23.96
CA THR A 57 -7.00 -4.79 -25.09
C THR A 57 -7.45 -5.76 -26.19
N LEU A 58 -6.67 -6.81 -26.46
CA LEU A 58 -7.01 -7.83 -27.47
C LEU A 58 -8.26 -8.64 -27.10
N ILE A 59 -8.53 -8.82 -25.81
CA ILE A 59 -9.75 -9.48 -25.32
C ILE A 59 -10.89 -8.49 -25.05
N ASN A 60 -10.76 -7.23 -25.49
CA ASN A 60 -11.68 -6.12 -25.26
C ASN A 60 -11.94 -5.79 -23.77
N ASN A 61 -11.02 -6.15 -22.87
CA ASN A 61 -11.08 -5.77 -21.46
C ASN A 61 -10.42 -4.39 -21.25
N THR A 62 -11.14 -3.34 -21.61
CA THR A 62 -10.65 -1.96 -21.55
C THR A 62 -10.33 -1.51 -20.11
N VAL A 63 -11.11 -1.94 -19.12
CA VAL A 63 -10.88 -1.62 -17.69
C VAL A 63 -9.61 -2.29 -17.19
N GLY A 64 -9.38 -3.56 -17.55
CA GLY A 64 -8.13 -4.27 -17.24
C GLY A 64 -6.91 -3.61 -17.90
N ALA A 65 -7.04 -3.23 -19.18
CA ALA A 65 -6.00 -2.53 -19.91
C ALA A 65 -5.62 -1.20 -19.24
N GLU A 66 -6.60 -0.39 -18.87
CA GLU A 66 -6.38 0.91 -18.22
C GLU A 66 -5.71 0.78 -16.86
N ASN A 67 -6.09 -0.23 -16.06
CA ASN A 67 -5.42 -0.55 -14.81
C ASN A 67 -3.92 -0.84 -15.05
N TYR A 68 -3.60 -1.67 -16.03
CA TYR A 68 -2.21 -1.98 -16.37
C TYR A 68 -1.46 -0.77 -16.94
N TYR A 69 -2.10 0.12 -17.69
CA TYR A 69 -1.48 1.37 -18.14
C TYR A 69 -1.11 2.29 -16.97
N GLN A 70 -1.98 2.43 -15.96
CA GLN A 70 -1.66 3.21 -14.76
C GLN A 70 -0.44 2.64 -14.02
N HIS A 71 -0.34 1.31 -13.92
CA HIS A 71 0.83 0.66 -13.36
C HIS A 71 2.10 0.92 -14.18
N ALA A 72 2.01 0.84 -15.51
CA ALA A 72 3.13 1.15 -16.39
C ALA A 72 3.60 2.61 -16.18
N GLU A 73 2.67 3.58 -16.18
CA GLU A 73 2.98 4.99 -15.95
C GLU A 73 3.67 5.24 -14.60
N HIS A 74 3.26 4.52 -13.55
CA HIS A 74 3.90 4.65 -12.24
C HIS A 74 5.38 4.27 -12.28
N TYR A 75 5.73 3.15 -12.92
CA TYR A 75 7.13 2.73 -13.04
C TYR A 75 7.92 3.64 -13.98
N PHE A 76 7.30 4.13 -15.06
CA PHE A 76 7.91 5.11 -15.96
C PHE A 76 8.28 6.40 -15.23
N ARG A 77 7.36 6.94 -14.44
CA ARG A 77 7.61 8.12 -13.59
C ARG A 77 8.69 7.85 -12.55
N SER A 78 8.69 6.67 -11.93
CA SER A 78 9.66 6.30 -10.90
C SER A 78 11.09 6.20 -11.44
N MET A 79 11.28 5.68 -12.67
CA MET A 79 12.61 5.60 -13.28
C MET A 79 13.08 6.93 -13.91
N CYS A 80 12.17 7.74 -14.46
CA CYS A 80 12.52 9.07 -14.99
C CYS A 80 12.73 10.11 -13.90
N SER A 81 12.17 9.88 -12.71
CA SER A 81 12.33 10.75 -11.55
C SER A 81 13.58 10.44 -10.71
N GLU A 82 14.41 9.44 -11.09
CA GLU A 82 15.81 9.40 -10.68
C GLU A 82 16.57 10.44 -11.52
N PRO A 83 16.93 11.62 -10.98
CA PRO A 83 17.73 12.56 -11.72
C PRO A 83 19.12 11.96 -11.92
N ALA A 84 19.55 11.85 -13.17
CA ALA A 84 20.96 11.80 -13.51
C ALA A 84 21.63 13.03 -12.88
N THR A 85 22.33 12.84 -11.76
CA THR A 85 23.21 13.86 -11.20
C THR A 85 24.38 14.08 -12.17
N PRO A 86 24.71 15.33 -12.54
CA PRO A 86 25.78 15.68 -13.46
C PRO A 86 27.19 15.38 -12.93
#